data_AF-A0A524I1E6-F1
#
_entry.id   AF-A0A524I1E6-F1
#
_cell.length_a   1.000
_cell.length_b   1.000
_cell.length_c   1.000
_cell.angle_alpha   90.00
_cell.angle_beta   90.00
_cell.angle_gamma   90.00
#
_symmetry.space_group_name_H-M   'P 1'
#
loop_
_entity.id
_entity.type
_entity.pdbx_description
1 polymer ?
#
loop_
_entity_poly.entity_id
_entity_poly.type
_entity_poly.pdbx_seq_one_letter_code
_entity_poly.pdbx_strand_id
1 'polypeptide(L)'
;MSYCSKCGNQIREGGSFCDRCGAPSAAGYAGLHQESANPYDHSVTYTWAVDRKEPIIAVILSLLLPGLGQIYVGRVMRGIIIIILMSLVGLAIVPGLFLVNMDNHFGFVWWSVTAIVVYLVFFVIQVVDAYRCAEEHNRKGNVPRRY
;
A
#
# COMPACT_ATOMS: atom_id res chain seq x y z
N MET A 1 -1.77 52.62 35.26
CA MET A 1 -3.10 51.97 35.36
C MET A 1 -3.51 51.42 34.00
N SER A 2 -3.68 50.11 33.86
CA SER A 2 -4.10 49.44 32.62
C SER A 2 -5.57 49.04 32.69
N TYR A 3 -6.33 49.23 31.61
CA TYR A 3 -7.72 48.79 31.51
C TYR A 3 -7.83 47.48 30.72
N CYS A 4 -8.78 46.64 31.09
CA CYS A 4 -9.05 45.37 30.41
C CYS A 4 -9.65 45.60 29.02
N SER A 5 -9.02 45.05 27.98
CA SER A 5 -9.50 45.15 26.59
C SER A 5 -10.82 44.41 26.34
N LYS A 6 -11.18 43.45 27.20
CA LYS A 6 -12.40 42.63 27.05
C LYS A 6 -13.64 43.24 27.72
N CYS A 7 -13.49 43.86 28.90
CA CYS A 7 -14.63 44.32 29.70
C CYS A 7 -14.52 45.77 30.19
N GLY A 8 -13.44 46.47 29.86
CA GLY A 8 -13.22 47.87 30.25
C GLY A 8 -12.92 48.10 31.73
N ASN A 9 -12.85 47.05 32.56
CA ASN A 9 -12.54 47.21 33.99
C ASN A 9 -11.06 47.57 34.22
N GLN A 10 -10.75 48.30 35.28
CA GLN A 10 -9.37 48.55 35.68
C GLN A 10 -8.71 47.26 36.15
N ILE A 11 -7.50 46.98 35.64
CA ILE A 11 -6.67 45.87 36.08
C ILE A 11 -5.77 46.40 37.19
N ARG A 12 -5.76 45.69 38.32
CA ARG A 12 -4.87 45.98 39.46
C ARG A 12 -3.42 46.00 39.00
N GLU A 13 -2.62 46.93 39.53
CA GLU A 13 -1.22 47.08 39.13
C GLU A 13 -0.44 45.78 39.39
N GLY A 14 0.17 45.22 38.35
CA GLY A 14 0.85 43.92 38.39
C GLY A 14 -0.09 42.69 38.32
N GLY A 15 -1.40 42.87 38.13
CA GLY A 15 -2.36 41.77 38.01
C GLY A 15 -2.23 41.02 36.67
N SER A 16 -1.99 39.71 36.72
CA SER A 16 -1.87 38.84 35.54
C SER A 16 -3.22 38.60 34.84
N PHE A 17 -4.34 38.78 35.55
CA PHE A 17 -5.69 38.56 35.05
C PHE A 17 -6.64 39.67 35.53
N CYS A 18 -7.73 39.88 34.79
CA CYS A 18 -8.78 40.83 35.16
C CYS A 18 -9.74 40.20 36.19
N ASP A 19 -9.87 40.81 37.36
CA ASP A 19 -10.74 40.34 38.46
C ASP A 19 -12.23 40.27 38.11
N ARG A 20 -12.67 40.99 37.05
CA ARG A 20 -14.08 41.06 36.67
C ARG A 20 -14.49 40.05 35.62
N CYS A 21 -13.62 39.72 34.67
CA CYS A 21 -13.98 38.86 33.52
C CYS A 21 -12.97 37.75 33.23
N GLY A 22 -11.90 37.64 34.03
CA GLY A 22 -10.85 36.62 33.90
C GLY A 22 -9.95 36.74 32.67
N ALA A 23 -10.04 37.84 31.89
CA ALA A 23 -9.17 38.03 30.74
C ALA A 23 -7.72 38.28 31.18
N PRO A 24 -6.71 37.66 30.56
CA PRO A 24 -5.31 37.93 30.88
C PRO A 24 -4.94 39.37 30.55
N SER A 25 -4.12 40.00 31.40
CA SER A 25 -3.52 41.31 31.14
C SER A 25 -2.33 41.17 30.18
N ALA A 26 -1.82 42.25 29.61
CA ALA A 26 -0.62 42.18 28.74
C ALA A 26 0.58 41.52 29.46
N ALA A 27 0.73 41.72 30.77
CA ALA A 27 1.71 41.03 31.60
C ALA A 27 1.38 39.54 31.77
N GLY A 28 0.09 39.18 31.92
CA GLY A 28 -0.36 37.79 31.93
C GLY A 28 -0.17 37.08 30.57
N TYR A 29 -0.38 37.78 29.46
CA TYR A 29 -0.09 37.27 28.11
C TYR A 29 1.41 36.99 27.94
N ALA A 30 2.30 37.87 28.42
CA ALA A 30 3.75 37.63 28.36
C ALA A 30 4.17 36.37 29.15
N GLY A 31 3.48 36.04 30.25
CA GLY A 31 3.69 34.81 31.00
C GLY A 31 3.10 33.54 30.36
N LEU A 32 2.09 33.68 29.50
CA LEU A 32 1.50 32.56 28.74
C LEU A 32 2.29 32.21 27.48
N HIS A 33 3.10 33.15 26.96
CA HIS A 33 3.99 32.95 25.82
C HIS A 33 5.41 32.53 26.23
N GLN A 34 5.60 32.04 27.46
CA GLN A 34 6.77 31.20 27.75
C GLN A 34 6.52 29.87 27.02
N GLU A 35 7.12 29.75 25.85
CA GLU A 35 7.15 28.56 25.01
C GLU A 35 7.36 27.33 25.88
N SER A 36 6.26 26.63 26.08
CA SER A 36 6.22 25.34 26.73
C SER A 36 7.02 24.40 25.85
N ALA A 37 8.25 24.09 26.28
CA ALA A 37 8.82 22.77 26.07
C ALA A 37 7.84 21.79 26.71
N ASN A 38 6.79 21.43 25.97
CA ASN A 38 5.66 20.68 26.45
C ASN A 38 6.16 19.27 26.83
N PRO A 39 6.20 18.91 28.13
CA PRO A 39 6.59 17.56 28.56
C PRO A 39 5.55 16.51 28.14
N TYR A 40 4.49 16.93 27.46
CA TYR A 40 3.43 16.14 26.85
C TYR A 40 3.40 16.30 25.32
N ASP A 41 4.48 16.74 24.67
CA ASP A 41 4.72 16.37 23.26
C ASP A 41 5.13 14.90 23.20
N HIS A 42 4.17 14.04 23.49
CA HIS A 42 4.20 12.68 23.01
C HIS A 42 3.91 12.78 21.52
N SER A 43 4.91 13.14 20.73
CA SER A 43 4.94 12.79 19.32
C SER A 43 4.99 11.26 19.28
N VAL A 44 3.83 10.64 19.51
CA VAL A 44 3.60 9.22 19.27
C VAL A 44 3.76 9.12 17.78
N THR A 45 5.00 8.85 17.40
CA THR A 45 5.34 8.46 16.06
C THR A 45 4.66 7.11 15.94
N TYR A 46 3.43 7.10 15.43
CA TYR A 46 2.79 5.89 14.98
C TYR A 46 3.71 5.36 13.87
N THR A 47 4.70 4.56 14.24
CA THR A 47 5.47 3.79 13.28
C THR A 47 4.54 2.64 12.90
N TRP A 48 3.58 2.92 12.02
CA TRP A 48 2.89 1.85 11.31
C TRP A 48 3.99 1.01 10.67
N ALA A 49 4.15 -0.22 11.16
CA ALA A 49 5.03 -1.17 10.52
C ALA A 49 4.46 -1.36 9.12
N VAL A 50 5.13 -0.80 8.12
CA VAL A 50 4.80 -1.03 6.72
C VAL A 50 5.00 -2.52 6.50
N ASP A 51 3.92 -3.28 6.33
CA ASP A 51 3.96 -4.71 6.04
C ASP A 51 4.63 -4.91 4.68
N ARG A 52 5.96 -5.07 4.69
CA ARG A 52 6.74 -5.31 3.49
C ARG A 52 6.68 -6.80 3.16
N LYS A 53 6.36 -7.09 1.91
CA LYS A 53 6.25 -8.44 1.38
C LYS A 53 7.49 -8.77 0.57
N GLU A 54 8.08 -9.93 0.79
CA GLU A 54 9.28 -10.32 0.05
C GLU A 54 8.93 -10.68 -1.41
N PRO A 55 9.47 -9.98 -2.42
CA PRO A 55 9.14 -10.24 -3.82
C PRO A 55 9.52 -11.65 -4.28
N ILE A 56 10.58 -12.23 -3.71
CA ILE A 56 11.03 -13.59 -4.01
C ILE A 56 9.99 -14.62 -3.58
N ILE A 57 9.32 -14.41 -2.44
CA ILE A 57 8.24 -15.30 -1.99
C ILE A 57 7.09 -15.26 -3.00
N ALA A 58 6.73 -14.06 -3.50
CA ALA A 58 5.71 -13.93 -4.55
C ALA A 58 6.10 -14.68 -5.84
N VAL A 59 7.37 -14.65 -6.24
CA VAL A 59 7.90 -15.38 -7.39
C VAL A 59 7.79 -16.90 -7.18
N ILE A 60 8.25 -17.41 -6.04
CA ILE A 60 8.20 -18.85 -5.72
C ILE A 60 6.75 -19.35 -5.72
N LEU A 61 5.84 -18.57 -5.13
CA LEU A 61 4.40 -18.90 -5.13
C LEU A 61 3.82 -18.94 -6.54
N SER A 62 4.15 -17.97 -7.38
CA SER A 62 3.72 -17.95 -8.79
C SER A 62 4.34 -19.04 -9.65
N LEU A 63 5.50 -19.60 -9.25
CA LEU A 63 6.15 -20.71 -9.93
C LEU A 63 5.51 -22.05 -9.56
N LEU A 64 5.06 -22.19 -8.32
CA LEU A 64 4.32 -23.37 -7.84
C LEU A 64 2.92 -23.43 -8.45
N LEU A 65 2.18 -22.34 -8.35
CA LEU A 65 0.82 -22.23 -8.87
C LEU A 65 0.62 -20.83 -9.48
N PRO A 66 0.32 -20.73 -10.78
CA PRO A 66 0.14 -19.44 -11.43
C PRO A 66 -0.94 -18.63 -10.72
N GLY A 67 -0.71 -17.33 -10.50
CA GLY A 67 -1.63 -16.43 -9.80
C GLY A 67 -1.51 -16.39 -8.26
N LEU A 68 -0.86 -17.34 -7.59
CA LEU A 68 -0.68 -17.30 -6.13
C LEU A 68 0.17 -16.11 -5.66
N GLY A 69 1.22 -15.75 -6.41
CA GLY A 69 2.09 -14.62 -6.06
C GLY A 69 1.31 -13.30 -5.97
N GLN A 70 0.25 -13.13 -6.77
CA GLN A 70 -0.61 -11.94 -6.71
C GLN A 70 -1.56 -11.94 -5.51
N ILE A 71 -2.03 -13.12 -5.10
CA ILE A 71 -2.85 -13.30 -3.90
C ILE A 71 -2.02 -12.97 -2.65
N TYR A 72 -0.75 -13.40 -2.60
CA TYR A 72 0.18 -13.10 -1.51
C TYR A 72 0.34 -11.58 -1.27
N VAL A 73 0.36 -10.80 -2.34
CA VAL A 73 0.48 -9.34 -2.30
C VAL A 73 -0.84 -8.63 -1.93
N GLY A 74 -1.94 -9.38 -1.79
CA GLY A 74 -3.28 -8.87 -1.46
C GLY A 74 -4.10 -8.47 -2.69
N ARG A 75 -3.62 -8.74 -3.92
CA ARG A 75 -4.38 -8.51 -5.17
C ARG A 75 -5.15 -9.77 -5.58
N VAL A 76 -6.05 -10.20 -4.70
CA VAL A 76 -6.77 -11.48 -4.81
C VAL A 76 -7.50 -11.62 -6.14
N MET A 77 -8.23 -10.58 -6.58
CA MET A 77 -8.98 -10.62 -7.84
C MET A 77 -8.08 -10.86 -9.06
N ARG A 78 -6.90 -10.24 -9.11
CA ARG A 78 -5.97 -10.45 -10.24
C ARG A 78 -5.41 -11.86 -10.23
N GLY A 79 -5.03 -12.37 -9.05
CA GLY A 79 -4.57 -13.75 -8.90
C GLY A 79 -5.61 -14.78 -9.34
N ILE A 80 -6.88 -14.60 -8.96
CA ILE A 80 -7.99 -15.48 -9.39
C ILE A 80 -8.17 -15.44 -10.92
N ILE A 81 -8.12 -14.26 -11.53
CA ILE A 81 -8.23 -14.13 -12.99
C ILE A 81 -7.09 -14.90 -13.68
N ILE A 82 -5.85 -14.78 -13.20
CA ILE A 82 -4.70 -15.51 -13.75
C ILE A 82 -4.87 -17.01 -13.59
N ILE A 83 -5.29 -17.49 -12.41
CA ILE A 83 -5.55 -18.93 -12.17
C ILE A 83 -6.55 -19.46 -13.19
N ILE A 84 -7.70 -18.78 -13.33
CA ILE A 84 -8.77 -19.21 -14.23
C ILE A 84 -8.29 -19.17 -15.68
N LEU A 85 -7.68 -18.06 -16.11
CA LEU A 85 -7.22 -17.90 -17.48
C LEU A 85 -6.16 -18.95 -17.86
N MET A 86 -5.11 -19.10 -17.04
CA MET A 86 -4.03 -20.06 -17.33
C MET A 86 -4.52 -21.51 -17.27
N SER A 87 -5.46 -21.82 -16.37
CA SER A 87 -6.07 -23.15 -16.29
C SER A 87 -6.94 -23.45 -17.51
N LEU A 88 -7.76 -22.50 -17.97
CA LEU A 88 -8.58 -22.64 -19.18
C LEU A 88 -7.71 -22.78 -20.43
N VAL A 89 -6.65 -21.99 -20.54
CA VAL A 89 -5.69 -22.09 -21.65
C VAL A 89 -5.00 -23.45 -21.66
N GLY A 90 -4.53 -23.93 -20.50
CA GLY A 90 -3.95 -25.27 -20.37
C GLY A 90 -4.95 -26.39 -20.73
N LEU A 91 -6.18 -26.30 -20.23
CA LEU A 91 -7.26 -27.25 -20.50
C LEU A 91 -7.79 -27.21 -21.94
N ALA A 92 -7.61 -26.12 -22.68
CA ALA A 92 -7.96 -26.05 -24.09
C ALA A 92 -6.84 -26.58 -24.99
N ILE A 93 -5.58 -26.23 -24.66
CA ILE A 93 -4.41 -26.59 -25.46
C ILE A 93 -4.08 -28.08 -25.36
N VAL A 94 -4.09 -28.66 -24.15
CA VAL A 94 -3.65 -30.06 -23.93
C VAL A 94 -4.58 -31.08 -24.61
N PRO A 95 -5.92 -31.01 -24.48
CA PRO A 95 -6.83 -31.88 -25.22
C PRO A 95 -6.89 -31.51 -26.70
N GLY A 96 -6.78 -30.23 -27.05
CA GLY A 96 -6.68 -29.80 -28.45
C GLY A 96 -5.46 -30.43 -29.14
N LEU A 97 -4.35 -30.60 -28.43
CA LEU A 97 -3.20 -31.35 -28.91
C LEU A 97 -3.59 -32.79 -29.22
N PHE A 98 -4.24 -33.47 -28.26
CA PHE A 98 -4.57 -34.88 -28.38
C PHE A 98 -5.66 -35.20 -29.41
N LEU A 99 -6.57 -34.24 -29.66
CA LEU A 99 -7.76 -34.43 -30.51
C LEU A 99 -7.58 -33.98 -31.97
N VAL A 100 -6.51 -33.23 -32.29
CA VAL A 100 -6.23 -32.86 -33.69
C VAL A 100 -5.73 -34.09 -34.45
N ASN A 101 -6.45 -34.45 -35.52
CA ASN A 101 -6.22 -35.65 -36.34
C ASN A 101 -4.74 -35.87 -36.68
N MET A 102 -4.29 -37.12 -36.51
CA MET A 102 -2.90 -37.57 -36.66
C MET A 102 -2.43 -37.66 -38.12
N ASP A 103 -3.27 -37.28 -39.09
CA ASP A 103 -3.02 -37.47 -40.52
C ASP A 103 -1.86 -36.61 -41.05
N ASN A 104 -1.54 -35.51 -40.37
CA ASN A 104 -0.47 -34.57 -40.74
C ASN A 104 0.55 -34.41 -39.59
N HIS A 105 1.46 -35.37 -39.46
CA HIS A 105 2.50 -35.37 -38.41
C HIS A 105 3.29 -34.05 -38.31
N PHE A 106 3.61 -33.43 -39.45
CA PHE A 106 4.30 -32.14 -39.47
C PHE A 106 3.45 -31.02 -38.84
N GLY A 107 2.16 -30.93 -39.18
CA GLY A 107 1.26 -29.92 -38.65
C GLY A 107 1.04 -30.08 -37.14
N PHE A 108 0.91 -31.32 -36.67
CA PHE A 108 0.79 -31.65 -35.25
C PHE A 108 2.02 -31.19 -34.46
N VAL A 109 3.23 -31.53 -34.91
CA VAL A 109 4.47 -31.16 -34.23
C VAL A 109 4.64 -29.65 -34.16
N TRP A 110 4.43 -28.93 -35.27
CA TRP A 110 4.55 -27.47 -35.30
C TRP A 110 3.52 -26.76 -34.42
N TRP A 111 2.27 -27.22 -34.43
CA TRP A 111 1.22 -26.71 -33.54
C TRP A 111 1.57 -26.94 -32.07
N SER A 112 2.09 -28.13 -31.75
CA SER A 112 2.51 -28.49 -30.39
C SER A 112 3.63 -27.58 -29.88
N VAL A 113 4.69 -27.44 -30.68
CA VAL A 113 5.83 -26.59 -30.34
C VAL A 113 5.38 -25.15 -30.15
N THR A 114 4.56 -24.63 -31.06
CA THR A 114 4.04 -23.25 -30.98
C THR A 114 3.22 -23.05 -29.70
N ALA A 115 2.31 -23.97 -29.38
CA ALA A 115 1.47 -23.89 -28.19
C ALA A 115 2.29 -23.96 -26.90
N ILE A 116 3.31 -24.83 -26.84
CA ILE A 116 4.23 -24.93 -25.70
C ILE A 116 5.02 -23.63 -25.52
N VAL A 117 5.58 -23.08 -26.60
CA VAL A 117 6.34 -21.83 -26.55
C VAL A 117 5.46 -20.68 -26.06
N VAL A 118 4.25 -20.55 -26.60
CA VAL A 118 3.29 -19.52 -26.16
C VAL A 118 2.96 -19.69 -24.68
N TYR A 119 2.64 -20.92 -24.24
CA TYR A 119 2.34 -21.20 -22.83
C TYR A 119 3.50 -20.81 -21.90
N LEU A 120 4.75 -21.16 -22.26
CA LEU A 120 5.93 -20.80 -21.48
C LEU A 120 6.17 -19.28 -21.44
N VAL A 121 5.95 -18.57 -22.54
CA VAL A 121 6.08 -17.10 -22.57
C VAL A 121 5.06 -16.46 -21.62
N PHE A 122 3.80 -16.89 -21.65
CA PHE A 122 2.77 -16.40 -20.72
C PHE A 122 3.10 -16.76 -19.27
N PHE A 123 3.65 -17.94 -19.03
CA PHE A 123 4.10 -18.35 -17.70
C PHE A 123 5.22 -17.45 -17.17
N VAL A 124 6.22 -17.12 -17.99
CA VAL A 124 7.29 -16.19 -17.57
C VAL A 124 6.71 -14.80 -17.30
N ILE A 125 5.82 -14.30 -18.17
CA ILE A 125 5.18 -12.99 -17.98
C ILE A 125 4.42 -12.94 -16.65
N GLN A 126 3.66 -13.99 -16.29
CA GLN A 126 2.92 -13.97 -15.02
C GLN A 126 3.84 -14.02 -13.79
N VAL A 127 4.99 -14.71 -13.88
CA VAL A 127 6.00 -14.68 -12.80
C VAL A 127 6.57 -13.26 -12.63
N VAL A 128 6.95 -12.61 -13.74
CA VAL A 128 7.48 -11.22 -13.69
C VAL A 128 6.42 -10.26 -13.17
N ASP A 129 5.15 -10.43 -13.56
CA ASP A 129 4.06 -9.58 -13.06
C ASP A 129 3.84 -9.76 -11.55
N ALA A 130 3.98 -10.97 -11.02
CA ALA A 130 3.93 -11.23 -9.58
C ALA A 130 5.07 -10.52 -8.83
N TYR A 131 6.29 -10.54 -9.36
CA TYR A 131 7.44 -9.80 -8.80
C TYR A 131 7.16 -8.30 -8.76
N ARG A 132 6.77 -7.72 -9.91
CA ARG A 132 6.47 -6.27 -10.04
C ARG A 132 5.33 -5.86 -9.11
N CYS A 133 4.33 -6.72 -8.96
CA CYS A 133 3.21 -6.47 -8.06
C CYS A 133 3.67 -6.38 -6.60
N ALA A 134 4.54 -7.29 -6.15
CA ALA A 134 5.10 -7.28 -4.79
C ALA A 134 5.96 -6.03 -4.54
N GLU A 135 6.81 -5.67 -5.51
CA GLU A 135 7.64 -4.47 -5.44
C GLU A 135 6.78 -3.19 -5.39
N GLU A 136 5.74 -3.11 -6.21
CA GLU A 136 4.83 -1.95 -6.22
C GLU A 136 4.09 -1.81 -4.87
N HIS A 137 3.71 -2.93 -4.25
CA HIS A 137 3.10 -2.92 -2.92
C HIS A 137 4.06 -2.36 -1.87
N ASN A 138 5.30 -2.84 -1.84
CA ASN A 138 6.34 -2.34 -0.93
C ASN A 138 6.63 -0.85 -1.15
N ARG A 139 6.69 -0.43 -2.43
CA ARG A 139 6.93 0.97 -2.79
C ARG A 139 5.82 1.89 -2.28
N LYS A 140 4.55 1.50 -2.44
CA LYS A 140 3.40 2.27 -1.94
C LYS A 140 3.34 2.29 -0.41
N GLY A 141 3.72 1.19 0.23
CA GLY A 141 3.80 1.12 1.69
C GLY A 141 4.82 2.09 2.29
N ASN A 142 5.91 2.38 1.59
CA ASN A 142 6.97 3.29 2.06
C ASN A 142 6.62 4.79 1.96
N VAL A 143 5.45 5.17 1.44
CA VAL A 143 5.04 6.59 1.36
C VAL A 143 4.25 6.95 2.64
N PRO A 144 4.70 7.91 3.47
CA PRO A 144 3.97 8.31 4.67
C PRO A 144 2.60 8.87 4.28
N ARG A 145 1.52 8.23 4.74
CA ARG A 145 0.16 8.74 4.52
C ARG A 145 -0.02 9.98 5.38
N ARG A 146 -0.04 11.17 4.75
CA ARG A 146 -0.54 12.38 5.39
C ARG A 146 -2.06 12.21 5.55
N TYR A 147 -2.49 11.89 6.77
CA TYR A 147 -3.90 11.95 7.18
C TYR A 147 -4.25 13.38 7.56
#